data_AF-A0A352R008-F1
#
_entry.id   AF-A0A352R008-F1
#
_cell.length_a   1.000
_cell.length_b   1.000
_cell.length_c   1.000
_cell.angle_alpha   90.00
_cell.angle_beta   90.00
_cell.angle_gamma   90.00
#
_symmetry.space_group_name_H-M   'P 1'
#
loop_
_entity.id
_entity.type
_entity.pdbx_description
1 polymer ?
#
loop_
_entity_poly.entity_id
_entity_poly.type
_entity_poly.pdbx_seq_one_letter_code
_entity_poly.pdbx_strand_id
1 'polypeptide(L)'
;GDIYAGYLAQQMGLPIKQLVVATNANDILHRCISANHYVKNDLVKTLSPSMDIMVSSNFERLLFDLYDRNGEELAALIADLNSGKAESLATTRWQQARTIFASHKVDDDLTCEVIKQVAEEHNYLLDPHSAIGVEAGRACNEHPEVPMITLATAHPVKFPEAVIKAGQDRPQLPRHLSDLLERPEDYAVLPNDLAAVQDYIAKHSH
;
A
#
# COMPACT_ATOMS: atom_id res chain seq x y z
N GLY A 1 -3.30 -5.19 -3.01
CA GLY A 1 -3.23 -6.48 -3.73
C GLY A 1 -2.08 -7.30 -3.21
N ASP A 2 -0.90 -6.69 -3.16
CA ASP A 2 0.39 -7.31 -2.86
C ASP A 2 0.36 -8.21 -1.61
N ILE A 3 -0.06 -7.67 -0.48
CA ILE A 3 -0.11 -8.46 0.77
C ILE A 3 -1.18 -9.56 0.75
N TYR A 4 -2.25 -9.40 -0.03
CA TYR A 4 -3.24 -10.46 -0.23
C TYR A 4 -2.65 -11.62 -1.04
N ALA A 5 -1.75 -11.35 -1.99
CA ALA A 5 -1.00 -12.40 -2.67
C ALA A 5 -0.05 -13.14 -1.70
N GLY A 6 0.57 -12.42 -0.76
CA GLY A 6 1.33 -13.03 0.33
C GLY A 6 0.49 -13.95 1.22
N TYR A 7 -0.73 -13.51 1.57
CA TYR A 7 -1.71 -14.34 2.25
C TYR A 7 -2.10 -15.59 1.46
N LEU A 8 -2.38 -15.46 0.16
CA LEU A 8 -2.66 -16.63 -0.69
C LEU A 8 -1.48 -17.61 -0.72
N ALA A 9 -0.24 -17.11 -0.80
CA ALA A 9 0.94 -17.97 -0.73
C ALA A 9 1.03 -18.73 0.59
N GLN A 10 0.70 -18.09 1.72
CA GLN A 10 0.58 -18.75 3.02
C GLN A 10 -0.50 -19.84 3.00
N GLN A 11 -1.69 -19.55 2.46
CA GLN A 11 -2.78 -20.51 2.32
C GLN A 11 -2.42 -21.70 1.40
N MET A 12 -1.51 -21.48 0.45
CA MET A 12 -0.96 -22.54 -0.42
C MET A 12 0.11 -23.40 0.26
N GLY A 13 0.50 -23.09 1.51
CA GLY A 13 1.45 -23.86 2.30
C GLY A 13 2.85 -23.28 2.41
N LEU A 14 3.10 -22.07 1.89
CA LEU A 14 4.37 -21.38 2.15
C LEU A 14 4.47 -21.04 3.65
N PRO A 15 5.56 -21.40 4.35
CA PRO A 15 5.67 -21.18 5.79
C PRO A 15 5.96 -19.71 6.11
N ILE A 16 4.93 -18.86 6.00
CA ILE A 16 5.00 -17.45 6.37
C ILE A 16 4.60 -17.31 7.84
N LYS A 17 5.51 -16.76 8.65
CA LYS A 17 5.28 -16.56 10.09
C LYS A 17 4.34 -15.39 10.39
N GLN A 18 4.51 -14.29 9.66
CA GLN A 18 3.77 -13.05 9.88
C GLN A 18 3.63 -12.29 8.55
N LEU A 19 2.48 -11.64 8.36
CA LEU A 19 2.27 -10.67 7.28
C LEU A 19 2.07 -9.29 7.92
N VAL A 20 2.87 -8.30 7.52
CA VAL A 20 2.81 -6.94 8.09
C VAL A 20 2.25 -5.96 7.07
N VAL A 21 1.10 -5.35 7.38
CA VAL A 21 0.52 -4.28 6.58
C VAL A 21 1.15 -2.95 6.99
N ALA A 22 1.97 -2.38 6.13
CA ALA A 22 2.52 -1.04 6.30
C ALA A 22 1.61 -0.01 5.62
N THR A 23 1.24 1.06 6.33
CA THR A 23 0.45 2.17 5.77
C THR A 23 1.15 3.49 6.01
N ASN A 24 0.89 4.47 5.13
CA ASN A 24 1.24 5.86 5.42
C ASN A 24 0.16 6.51 6.31
N ALA A 25 0.07 7.84 6.33
CA ALA A 25 -0.98 8.59 7.04
C ALA A 25 -2.42 8.16 6.68
N ASN A 26 -2.65 7.60 5.49
CA ASN A 26 -3.92 7.02 5.07
C ASN A 26 -4.05 5.58 5.59
N ASP A 27 -4.45 5.47 6.85
CA ASP A 27 -4.17 4.32 7.71
C ASP A 27 -5.39 3.42 7.98
N ILE A 28 -6.40 3.43 7.09
CA ILE A 28 -7.66 2.68 7.30
C ILE A 28 -7.43 1.19 7.60
N LEU A 29 -6.43 0.57 6.97
CA LEU A 29 -6.08 -0.82 7.24
C LEU A 29 -5.39 -0.98 8.59
N HIS A 30 -4.51 -0.06 8.98
CA HIS A 30 -3.88 -0.09 10.30
C HIS A 30 -4.94 0.05 11.40
N ARG A 31 -5.83 1.05 11.33
CA ARG A 31 -6.92 1.23 12.31
C ARG A 31 -7.86 0.03 12.38
N CYS A 32 -8.17 -0.58 11.24
CA CYS A 32 -8.98 -1.80 11.20
C CYS A 32 -8.28 -2.96 11.89
N ILE A 33 -7.01 -3.24 11.58
CA ILE A 33 -6.27 -4.37 12.14
C ILE A 33 -5.95 -4.14 13.62
N SER A 34 -5.48 -2.96 14.01
CA SER A 34 -5.02 -2.68 15.37
C SER A 34 -6.15 -2.42 16.37
N ALA A 35 -7.24 -1.78 15.94
CA ALA A 35 -8.30 -1.28 16.82
C ALA A 35 -9.73 -1.68 16.42
N ASN A 36 -9.89 -2.54 15.41
CA ASN A 36 -11.19 -2.91 14.82
C ASN A 36 -12.01 -1.70 14.34
N HIS A 37 -11.35 -0.67 13.82
CA HIS A 37 -11.99 0.56 13.41
C HIS A 37 -11.78 0.81 11.91
N TYR A 38 -12.84 0.61 11.13
CA TYR A 38 -12.90 0.77 9.68
C TYR A 38 -13.84 1.92 9.32
N VAL A 39 -13.29 3.14 9.32
CA VAL A 39 -14.00 4.36 8.92
C VAL A 39 -13.17 5.11 7.88
N LYS A 40 -13.82 5.58 6.81
CA LYS A 40 -13.17 6.38 5.77
C LYS A 40 -12.88 7.77 6.32
N ASN A 41 -11.63 8.18 6.20
CA ASN A 41 -11.20 9.54 6.49
C ASN A 41 -10.92 10.27 5.18
N ASP A 42 -10.84 11.60 5.25
CA ASP A 42 -10.36 12.40 4.13
C ASP A 42 -8.94 11.99 3.73
N LEU A 43 -8.67 12.06 2.42
CA LEU A 43 -7.38 11.73 1.87
C LEU A 43 -6.31 12.72 2.34
N VAL A 44 -5.23 12.21 2.90
CA VAL A 44 -4.03 12.98 3.23
C VAL A 44 -3.00 12.73 2.12
N LYS A 45 -2.49 13.80 1.50
CA LYS A 45 -1.39 13.68 0.54
C LYS A 45 -0.10 13.41 1.31
N THR A 46 0.65 12.38 0.89
CA THR A 46 1.92 11.99 1.54
C THR A 46 3.07 11.94 0.55
N LEU A 47 4.27 11.64 1.04
CA LEU A 47 5.44 11.35 0.21
C LEU A 47 5.38 9.99 -0.49
N SER A 48 4.41 9.15 -0.16
CA SER A 48 4.19 7.83 -0.77
C SER A 48 2.83 7.77 -1.48
N PRO A 49 2.62 8.54 -2.56
CA PRO A 49 1.29 8.80 -3.12
C PRO A 49 0.59 7.56 -3.69
N SER A 50 1.34 6.49 -3.99
CA SER A 50 0.73 5.22 -4.44
C SER A 50 -0.01 4.47 -3.33
N MET A 51 0.21 4.87 -2.07
CA MET A 51 -0.47 4.35 -0.88
C MET A 51 -1.52 5.31 -0.32
N ASP A 52 -1.71 6.48 -0.95
CA ASP A 52 -2.76 7.45 -0.57
C ASP A 52 -4.13 6.91 -1.00
N ILE A 53 -4.68 5.99 -0.20
CA ILE A 53 -5.96 5.32 -0.46
C ILE A 53 -6.94 5.52 0.70
N MET A 54 -8.20 5.81 0.37
CA MET A 54 -9.29 5.86 1.36
C MET A 54 -9.93 4.49 1.60
N VAL A 55 -9.83 3.59 0.62
CA VAL A 55 -10.38 2.23 0.67
C VAL A 55 -9.42 1.30 -0.07
N SER A 56 -9.09 0.17 0.53
CA SER A 56 -8.30 -0.87 -0.13
C SER A 56 -9.21 -1.80 -0.93
N SER A 57 -9.19 -1.67 -2.25
CA SER A 57 -10.02 -2.45 -3.17
C SER A 57 -9.87 -3.97 -3.03
N ASN A 58 -8.72 -4.44 -2.55
CA ASN A 58 -8.46 -5.86 -2.35
C ASN A 58 -8.83 -6.37 -0.96
N PHE A 59 -9.16 -5.47 -0.02
CA PHE A 59 -9.49 -5.86 1.35
C PHE A 59 -10.76 -6.70 1.41
N GLU A 60 -11.71 -6.44 0.51
CA GLU A 60 -12.92 -7.26 0.36
C GLU A 60 -12.61 -8.75 0.09
N ARG A 61 -11.52 -9.07 -0.63
CA ARG A 61 -11.11 -10.47 -0.86
C ARG A 61 -10.68 -11.15 0.43
N LEU A 62 -9.94 -10.44 1.28
CA LEU A 62 -9.59 -10.95 2.61
C LEU A 62 -10.84 -11.11 3.49
N LEU A 63 -11.74 -10.12 3.48
CA LEU A 63 -12.99 -10.20 4.23
C LEU A 63 -13.81 -11.41 3.78
N PHE A 64 -13.86 -11.72 2.49
CA PHE A 64 -14.54 -12.93 1.99
C PHE A 64 -13.98 -14.21 2.62
N ASP A 65 -12.65 -14.37 2.69
CA ASP A 65 -12.05 -15.54 3.34
C ASP A 65 -12.30 -15.53 4.87
N LEU A 66 -12.23 -14.38 5.53
CA LEU A 66 -12.49 -14.26 6.97
C LEU A 66 -13.95 -14.60 7.31
N TYR A 67 -14.90 -14.26 6.44
CA TYR A 67 -16.33 -14.52 6.58
C TYR A 67 -16.74 -15.86 5.96
N ASP A 68 -15.85 -16.86 6.01
CA ASP A 68 -16.09 -18.24 5.57
C ASP A 68 -16.62 -18.34 4.13
N ARG A 69 -16.23 -17.40 3.26
CA ARG A 69 -16.65 -17.30 1.87
C ARG A 69 -18.17 -17.15 1.70
N ASN A 70 -18.82 -16.54 2.69
CA ASN A 70 -20.23 -16.20 2.64
C ASN A 70 -20.44 -14.86 1.93
N GLY A 71 -20.88 -14.93 0.67
CA GLY A 71 -21.10 -13.74 -0.16
C GLY A 71 -22.25 -12.85 0.32
N GLU A 72 -23.30 -13.43 0.92
CA GLU A 72 -24.44 -12.66 1.43
C GLU A 72 -24.06 -11.85 2.67
N GLU A 73 -23.35 -12.49 3.61
CA GLU A 73 -22.88 -11.83 4.83
C GLU A 73 -21.84 -10.73 4.50
N LEU A 74 -20.94 -10.99 3.55
CA LEU A 74 -19.98 -9.99 3.09
C LEU A 74 -20.68 -8.80 2.42
N ALA A 75 -21.66 -9.05 1.53
CA ALA A 75 -22.38 -7.99 0.85
C ALA A 75 -23.11 -7.08 1.86
N ALA A 76 -23.74 -7.67 2.88
CA ALA A 76 -24.38 -6.92 3.96
C ALA A 76 -23.37 -6.09 4.76
N LEU A 77 -22.22 -6.67 5.13
CA LEU A 77 -21.14 -5.97 5.81
C LEU A 77 -20.63 -4.77 5.00
N ILE A 78 -20.32 -4.97 3.72
CA ILE A 78 -19.80 -3.90 2.86
C ILE A 78 -20.83 -2.77 2.69
N ALA A 79 -22.13 -3.10 2.59
CA ALA A 79 -23.18 -2.09 2.57
C ALA A 79 -23.25 -1.28 3.86
N ASP A 80 -23.15 -1.95 5.02
CA ASP A 80 -23.17 -1.29 6.33
C ASP A 80 -21.91 -0.43 6.55
N LEU A 81 -20.72 -0.89 6.16
CA LEU A 81 -19.48 -0.12 6.22
C LEU A 81 -19.49 1.09 5.28
N ASN A 82 -20.03 0.95 4.07
CA ASN A 82 -20.11 2.05 3.10
C ASN A 82 -21.14 3.12 3.48
N SER A 83 -22.23 2.73 4.14
CA SER A 83 -23.26 3.65 4.61
C SER A 83 -22.93 4.29 5.97
N GLY A 84 -21.89 3.82 6.66
CA GLY A 84 -21.55 4.26 8.02
C GLY A 84 -22.44 3.66 9.11
N LYS A 85 -23.29 2.67 8.76
CA LYS A 85 -24.09 1.91 9.73
C LYS A 85 -23.23 0.97 10.59
N ALA A 86 -22.08 0.56 10.06
CA ALA A 86 -21.04 -0.13 10.79
C ALA A 86 -19.70 0.59 10.64
N GLU A 87 -18.88 0.53 11.69
CA GLU A 87 -17.53 1.12 11.74
C GLU A 87 -16.46 0.07 12.08
N SER A 88 -16.85 -1.20 12.17
CA SER A 88 -16.00 -2.28 12.68
C SER A 88 -16.40 -3.62 12.09
N LEU A 89 -15.47 -4.58 12.08
CA LEU A 89 -15.77 -5.97 11.75
C LEU A 89 -16.37 -6.69 12.97
N ALA A 90 -17.01 -7.84 12.76
CA ALA A 90 -17.40 -8.70 13.86
C ALA A 90 -16.16 -9.11 14.67
N THR A 91 -16.22 -9.02 16.00
CA THR A 91 -15.04 -9.21 16.89
C THR A 91 -14.29 -10.51 16.64
N THR A 92 -15.00 -11.61 16.39
CA THR A 92 -14.40 -12.91 16.08
C THR A 92 -13.63 -12.89 14.75
N ARG A 93 -14.17 -12.24 13.72
CA ARG A 93 -13.54 -12.08 12.39
C ARG A 93 -12.33 -11.15 12.45
N TRP A 94 -12.42 -10.08 13.24
CA TRP A 94 -11.29 -9.19 13.51
C TRP A 94 -10.15 -9.91 14.26
N GLN A 95 -10.48 -10.70 15.28
CA GLN A 95 -9.49 -11.51 16.01
C GLN A 95 -8.81 -12.51 15.08
N GLN A 96 -9.54 -13.16 14.18
CA GLN A 96 -8.95 -14.01 13.12
C GLN A 96 -8.02 -13.23 12.19
N ALA A 97 -8.40 -12.01 11.76
CA ALA A 97 -7.52 -11.19 10.94
C ALA A 97 -6.19 -10.89 11.66
N ARG A 98 -6.23 -10.64 12.97
CA ARG A 98 -5.05 -10.34 13.80
C ARG A 98 -4.13 -11.53 14.06
N THR A 99 -4.58 -12.76 13.88
CA THR A 99 -3.66 -13.91 13.95
C THR A 99 -2.83 -14.06 12.67
N ILE A 100 -3.26 -13.42 11.58
CA ILE A 100 -2.62 -13.50 10.26
C ILE A 100 -1.79 -12.23 10.00
N PHE A 101 -2.35 -11.06 10.31
CA PHE A 101 -1.78 -9.76 9.99
C PHE A 101 -1.43 -8.95 11.22
N ALA A 102 -0.22 -8.39 11.22
CA ALA A 102 0.14 -7.21 11.99
C ALA A 102 0.03 -5.97 11.10
N SER A 103 0.08 -4.78 11.69
CA SER A 103 0.09 -3.54 10.91
C SER A 103 0.79 -2.41 11.64
N HIS A 104 1.35 -1.49 10.87
CA HIS A 104 1.98 -0.28 11.39
C HIS A 104 1.74 0.91 10.47
N LYS A 105 1.51 2.08 11.07
CA LYS A 105 1.38 3.36 10.39
C LYS A 105 2.67 4.15 10.50
N VAL A 106 3.15 4.68 9.39
CA VAL A 106 4.35 5.51 9.31
C VAL A 106 3.97 6.85 8.68
N ASP A 107 4.37 7.97 9.28
CA ASP A 107 4.16 9.30 8.69
C ASP A 107 5.36 9.73 7.83
N ASP A 108 5.24 10.90 7.17
CA ASP A 108 6.26 11.39 6.25
C ASP A 108 7.60 11.71 6.95
N ASP A 109 7.56 12.18 8.19
CA ASP A 109 8.75 12.51 8.97
C ASP A 109 9.53 11.23 9.28
N LEU A 110 8.87 10.22 9.85
CA LEU A 110 9.50 8.92 10.12
C LEU A 110 9.93 8.22 8.82
N THR A 111 9.17 8.37 7.73
CA THR A 111 9.57 7.85 6.41
C THR A 111 10.89 8.46 5.96
N CYS A 112 11.08 9.78 6.11
CA CYS A 112 12.33 10.45 5.76
C CYS A 112 13.49 10.03 6.67
N GLU A 113 13.24 9.86 7.96
CA GLU A 113 14.23 9.35 8.93
C GLU A 113 14.72 7.95 8.53
N VAL A 114 13.81 7.06 8.14
CA VAL A 114 14.15 5.68 7.73
C VAL A 114 14.96 5.67 6.44
N ILE A 115 14.60 6.49 5.44
CA ILE A 115 15.40 6.63 4.20
C ILE A 115 16.83 7.06 4.55
N LYS A 116 16.97 8.09 5.39
CA LYS A 116 18.26 8.61 5.82
C LYS A 116 19.08 7.54 6.54
N GLN A 117 18.47 6.89 7.54
CA GLN A 117 19.15 5.88 8.34
C GLN A 117 19.68 4.73 7.48
N VAL A 118 18.84 4.18 6.59
CA VAL A 118 19.25 3.05 5.75
C VAL A 118 20.32 3.46 4.72
N ALA A 119 20.26 4.69 4.20
CA ALA A 119 21.30 5.21 3.32
C ALA A 119 22.66 5.32 4.06
N GLU A 120 22.67 5.86 5.28
CA GLU A 120 23.87 6.05 6.08
C GLU A 120 24.47 4.74 6.61
N GLU A 121 23.62 3.82 7.10
CA GLU A 121 24.07 2.57 7.72
C GLU A 121 24.40 1.47 6.71
N HIS A 122 23.72 1.45 5.56
CA HIS A 122 23.79 0.33 4.61
C HIS A 122 24.22 0.73 3.21
N ASN A 123 24.43 2.03 2.93
CA ASN A 123 24.71 2.54 1.59
C ASN A 123 23.65 2.08 0.57
N TYR A 124 22.39 1.99 1.03
CA TYR A 124 21.26 1.56 0.23
C TYR A 124 20.16 2.63 0.28
N LEU A 125 19.75 3.11 -0.88
CA LEU A 125 18.77 4.17 -0.97
C LEU A 125 17.36 3.59 -1.17
N LEU A 126 16.46 3.91 -0.24
CA LEU A 126 15.05 3.52 -0.31
C LEU A 126 14.22 4.59 -1.01
N ASP A 127 13.17 4.15 -1.71
CA ASP A 127 12.03 5.00 -2.03
C ASP A 127 11.09 5.10 -0.80
N PRO A 128 10.21 6.10 -0.70
CA PRO A 128 9.36 6.30 0.48
C PRO A 128 8.42 5.12 0.79
N HIS A 129 7.88 4.43 -0.22
CA HIS A 129 7.00 3.27 -0.02
C HIS A 129 7.80 2.11 0.61
N SER A 130 9.02 1.89 0.13
CA SER A 130 9.92 0.87 0.67
C SER A 130 10.34 1.20 2.11
N ALA A 131 10.60 2.47 2.42
CA ALA A 131 10.94 2.92 3.77
C ALA A 131 9.80 2.68 4.78
N ILE A 132 8.55 2.95 4.41
CA ILE A 132 7.37 2.61 5.22
C ILE A 132 7.33 1.10 5.52
N GLY A 133 7.60 0.26 4.52
CA GLY A 133 7.66 -1.19 4.69
C GLY A 133 8.79 -1.66 5.61
N VAL A 134 9.95 -1.00 5.57
CA VAL A 134 11.10 -1.33 6.43
C VAL A 134 10.75 -1.01 7.88
N GLU A 135 10.19 0.18 8.13
CA GLU A 135 9.83 0.60 9.48
C GLU A 135 8.72 -0.26 10.07
N ALA A 136 7.66 -0.52 9.30
CA ALA A 136 6.59 -1.42 9.75
C ALA A 136 7.12 -2.83 10.07
N GLY A 137 8.04 -3.35 9.24
CA GLY A 137 8.71 -4.61 9.48
C GLY A 137 9.51 -4.61 10.79
N ARG A 138 10.23 -3.53 11.09
CA ARG A 138 10.98 -3.37 12.36
C ARG A 138 10.05 -3.27 13.57
N ALA A 139 9.03 -2.41 13.48
CA ALA A 139 8.09 -2.14 14.57
C ALA A 139 7.21 -3.35 14.93
N CYS A 140 6.88 -4.21 13.95
CA CYS A 140 6.03 -5.38 14.16
C CYS A 140 6.79 -6.71 14.30
N ASN A 141 8.13 -6.71 14.34
CA ASN A 141 8.90 -7.95 14.37
C ASN A 141 8.81 -8.67 15.73
N GLU A 142 7.82 -9.55 15.86
CA GLU A 142 7.62 -10.40 17.05
C GLU A 142 8.50 -11.66 17.04
N HIS A 143 9.15 -11.96 15.91
CA HIS A 143 9.91 -13.19 15.67
C HIS A 143 11.30 -12.87 15.13
N PRO A 144 12.20 -12.31 15.96
CA PRO A 144 13.55 -11.90 15.52
C PRO A 144 14.40 -13.06 15.00
N GLU A 145 14.05 -14.31 15.33
CA GLU A 145 14.66 -15.53 14.80
C GLU A 145 14.25 -15.86 13.35
N VAL A 146 13.17 -15.25 12.84
CA VAL A 146 12.66 -15.45 11.48
C VAL A 146 13.06 -14.25 10.61
N PRO A 147 13.61 -14.47 9.40
CA PRO A 147 13.93 -13.36 8.50
C PRO A 147 12.70 -12.52 8.13
N MET A 148 12.78 -11.21 8.38
CA MET A 148 11.79 -10.24 7.88
C MET A 148 12.12 -9.88 6.43
N ILE A 149 11.16 -10.05 5.53
CA ILE A 149 11.29 -9.68 4.11
C ILE A 149 10.39 -8.49 3.84
N THR A 150 10.99 -7.34 3.55
CA THR A 150 10.26 -6.13 3.11
C THR A 150 10.23 -6.06 1.59
N LEU A 151 9.06 -5.80 1.02
CA LEU A 151 8.91 -5.58 -0.41
C LEU A 151 9.34 -4.16 -0.79
N ALA A 152 10.39 -4.02 -1.58
CA ALA A 152 10.77 -2.74 -2.18
C ALA A 152 9.95 -2.52 -3.45
N THR A 153 8.93 -1.65 -3.37
CA THR A 153 7.89 -1.55 -4.41
C THR A 153 8.19 -0.56 -5.53
N ALA A 154 9.17 0.33 -5.33
CA ALA A 154 9.62 1.23 -6.37
C ALA A 154 11.14 1.48 -6.34
N HIS A 155 11.63 2.01 -7.46
CA HIS A 155 12.99 2.55 -7.52
C HIS A 155 12.99 4.00 -6.98
N PRO A 156 13.99 4.44 -6.18
CA PRO A 156 14.02 5.79 -5.58
C PRO A 156 13.86 6.94 -6.59
N VAL A 157 14.36 6.75 -7.83
CA VAL A 157 14.22 7.73 -8.92
C VAL A 157 12.78 8.12 -9.26
N LYS A 158 11.81 7.25 -8.94
CA LYS A 158 10.39 7.53 -9.16
C LYS A 158 9.83 8.55 -8.17
N PHE A 159 10.48 8.73 -7.01
CA PHE A 159 10.02 9.59 -5.92
C PHE A 159 11.17 10.44 -5.35
N PRO A 160 11.78 11.32 -6.18
CA PRO A 160 12.96 12.07 -5.77
C PRO A 160 12.69 13.08 -4.65
N GLU A 161 11.45 13.56 -4.49
CA GLU A 161 11.10 14.54 -3.45
C GLU A 161 11.36 13.99 -2.04
N ALA A 162 10.91 12.77 -1.75
CA ALA A 162 11.09 12.15 -0.44
C ALA A 162 12.57 11.91 -0.13
N VAL A 163 13.33 11.48 -1.15
CA VAL A 163 14.77 11.27 -1.04
C VAL A 163 15.51 12.57 -0.70
N ILE A 164 15.16 13.67 -1.38
CA ILE A 164 15.75 14.99 -1.13
C ILE A 164 15.38 15.49 0.28
N LYS A 165 14.13 15.32 0.71
CA LYS A 165 13.69 15.68 2.07
C LYS A 165 14.39 14.87 3.16
N ALA A 166 14.72 13.61 2.89
CA ALA A 166 15.54 12.77 3.77
C ALA A 166 17.03 13.20 3.82
N GLY A 167 17.41 14.29 3.14
CA GLY A 167 18.78 14.82 3.13
C GLY A 167 19.73 14.05 2.23
N GLN A 168 19.22 13.23 1.30
CA GLN A 168 20.02 12.48 0.34
C GLN A 168 20.08 13.20 -1.02
N ASP A 169 21.11 12.90 -1.79
CA ASP A 169 21.24 13.42 -3.15
C ASP A 169 20.10 12.92 -4.06
N ARG A 170 19.75 13.75 -5.06
CA ARG A 170 18.72 13.38 -6.04
C ARG A 170 19.15 12.11 -6.78
N PRO A 171 18.32 11.04 -6.76
CA PRO A 171 18.64 9.79 -7.42
C PRO A 171 18.71 9.98 -8.93
N GLN A 172 19.69 9.32 -9.56
CA GLN A 172 19.89 9.35 -11.01
C GLN A 172 19.09 8.25 -11.71
N LEU A 173 18.74 8.48 -12.97
CA LEU A 173 18.13 7.45 -13.81
C LEU A 173 19.10 6.29 -14.05
N PRO A 174 18.60 5.04 -14.03
CA PRO A 174 19.40 3.89 -14.46
C PRO A 174 19.93 4.09 -15.87
N ARG A 175 21.12 3.54 -16.17
CA ARG A 175 21.79 3.73 -17.48
C ARG A 175 20.91 3.41 -18.70
N HIS A 176 20.02 2.42 -18.61
CA HIS A 176 19.13 2.04 -19.72
C HIS A 176 17.92 3.00 -19.91
N LEU A 177 17.76 3.97 -19.02
CA LEU A 177 16.73 5.02 -19.04
C LEU A 177 17.36 6.42 -19.02
N SER A 178 18.65 6.58 -19.30
CA SER A 178 19.32 7.89 -19.22
C SER A 178 18.74 8.93 -20.20
N ASP A 179 18.22 8.46 -21.34
CA ASP A 179 17.59 9.27 -22.38
C ASP A 179 16.07 9.42 -22.17
N LEU A 180 15.49 8.85 -21.11
CA LEU A 180 14.03 8.75 -20.94
C LEU A 180 13.32 10.09 -21.06
N LEU A 181 13.90 11.15 -20.51
CA LEU A 181 13.34 12.51 -20.52
C LEU A 181 13.54 13.24 -21.86
N GLU A 182 14.32 12.68 -22.78
CA GLU A 182 14.57 13.23 -24.12
C GLU A 182 13.68 12.56 -25.18
N ARG A 183 13.03 11.43 -24.84
CA ARG A 183 12.17 10.70 -25.77
C ARG A 183 10.91 11.52 -26.09
N PRO A 184 10.45 11.52 -27.35
CA PRO A 184 9.19 12.17 -27.70
C PRO A 184 8.03 11.50 -26.95
N GLU A 185 7.21 12.30 -26.29
CA GLU A 185 5.95 11.83 -25.72
C GLU A 185 4.88 11.73 -26.82
N ASP A 186 4.09 10.67 -26.79
CA ASP A 186 2.95 10.46 -27.71
C ASP A 186 1.66 10.36 -26.89
N TYR A 187 0.86 11.43 -26.92
CA TYR A 187 -0.39 11.53 -26.21
C TYR A 187 -1.37 12.45 -26.94
N ALA A 188 -2.67 12.24 -26.70
CA ALA A 188 -3.74 13.12 -27.16
C ALA A 188 -4.37 13.85 -25.96
N VAL A 189 -4.54 15.17 -26.09
CA VAL A 189 -5.25 15.98 -25.10
C VAL A 189 -6.73 16.00 -25.45
N LEU A 190 -7.57 15.48 -24.54
CA LEU A 190 -9.02 15.45 -24.69
C LEU A 190 -9.68 16.43 -23.71
N PRO A 191 -10.85 17.00 -24.05
CA PRO A 191 -11.64 17.75 -23.08
C PRO A 191 -12.14 16.82 -21.96
N ASN A 192 -12.43 17.39 -20.79
CA ASN A 192 -13.07 16.68 -19.68
C ASN A 192 -14.56 16.42 -19.99
N ASP A 193 -14.81 15.58 -20.98
CA ASP A 193 -16.14 15.23 -21.49
C ASP A 193 -16.21 13.73 -21.80
N LEU A 194 -17.26 13.07 -21.31
CA LEU A 194 -17.41 11.63 -21.42
C LEU A 194 -17.54 11.18 -22.89
N ALA A 195 -18.32 11.91 -23.69
CA ALA A 195 -18.55 11.57 -25.08
C ALA A 195 -17.26 11.71 -25.90
N ALA A 196 -16.48 12.77 -25.67
CA ALA A 196 -15.18 12.95 -26.31
C ALA A 196 -14.19 11.81 -26.02
N VAL A 197 -14.14 11.32 -24.78
CA VAL A 197 -13.31 10.17 -24.41
C VAL A 197 -13.80 8.88 -25.08
N GLN A 198 -15.10 8.62 -25.06
CA GLN A 198 -15.70 7.45 -25.69
C GLN A 198 -15.48 7.43 -27.20
N ASP A 199 -15.70 8.55 -27.87
CA ASP A 199 -15.50 8.70 -29.31
C ASP A 199 -14.03 8.51 -29.68
N TYR A 200 -13.10 9.05 -28.89
CA TYR A 200 -11.67 8.84 -29.13
C TYR A 200 -11.31 7.36 -29.02
N ILE A 201 -11.74 6.69 -27.94
CA ILE A 201 -11.48 5.25 -27.76
C ILE A 201 -12.10 4.43 -28.90
N ALA A 202 -13.37 4.69 -29.26
CA ALA A 202 -14.06 3.96 -30.32
C ALA A 202 -13.36 4.09 -31.69
N LYS A 203 -12.75 5.25 -31.97
CA LYS A 203 -11.99 5.48 -33.22
C LYS A 203 -10.62 4.79 -33.24
N HIS A 204 -10.07 4.42 -32.09
CA HIS A 204 -8.72 3.86 -31.95
C HIS A 204 -8.70 2.44 -31.37
N SER A 205 -9.85 1.87 -31.01
CA SER A 205 -10.00 0.47 -30.65
C SER A 205 -10.04 -0.36 -31.93
N HIS A 206 -9.01 -1.18 -32.15
CA HIS A 206 -9.01 -2.21 -33.18
C HIS A 206 -9.82 -3.44 -32.76
#